data_AF-A0A7S0KXK3-F1
#
_entry.id   AF-A0A7S0KXK3-F1
#
_cell.length_a   1.000
_cell.length_b   1.000
_cell.length_c   1.000
_cell.angle_alpha   90.00
_cell.angle_beta   90.00
_cell.angle_gamma   90.00
#
_symmetry.space_group_name_H-M   'P 1'
#
loop_
_entity.id
_entity.type
_entity.pdbx_description
1 polymer ?
#
loop_
_entity_poly.entity_id
_entity_poly.type
_entity_poly.pdbx_seq_one_letter_code
_entity_poly.pdbx_strand_id
1 'polypeptide(L)'
;MTDRQRSNKKTKGRKKNTEAKDKNKRKDVKNGEVTGDPKAEQDETAWDVVMNHPLIQVLYRMLPFLCGLAMYHLNSYVRLQCPGLLSGLMQLRPAISETDSRQLLIVGAMSSGTKQVAADLNKHLALEVGHEEQDASWNFVRDGTVSWFHGLRFLPAPEGEEKAQAYRKICLGNYTNNMGFHPRMYRASRYGCSSRVTWDQCWARECIAIVDEEWGCAAKETCSPSFEKNLLQVRNPLETIESLVAKFCQGGLTGTVHPSFLQMLSGIFPSQKDLDSYSCIEAASYFVVNWNNALLNAHEKGLIDSWYKVEETSVCEVARLAGFMDIETTIYEPNVHKIQTICEKGEVNDPMSNEEHRINEDLVALKWDDLKGGVHGSKRAKTDEEILLSVRGLFTAFGYDPNAHNEAEFEDVFPEF
;
A
#
# COMPACT_ATOMS: atom_id res chain seq x y z
N MET A 1 26.82 -31.36 0.14
CA MET A 1 27.48 -31.84 -1.10
C MET A 1 26.37 -32.20 -2.08
N THR A 2 26.57 -31.83 -3.36
CA THR A 2 25.69 -31.99 -4.54
C THR A 2 24.32 -31.30 -4.48
N ASP A 3 23.84 -30.53 -5.46
CA ASP A 3 24.44 -29.94 -6.66
C ASP A 3 23.57 -28.75 -7.10
N ARG A 4 24.21 -27.62 -7.40
CA ARG A 4 23.56 -26.39 -7.88
C ARG A 4 23.41 -26.46 -9.40
N GLN A 5 22.19 -26.59 -9.92
CA GLN A 5 21.91 -26.31 -11.32
C GLN A 5 21.43 -24.86 -11.50
N ARG A 6 22.34 -24.02 -11.98
CA ARG A 6 22.10 -22.66 -12.47
C ARG A 6 21.50 -22.73 -13.88
N SER A 7 20.27 -22.26 -14.03
CA SER A 7 19.66 -21.97 -15.33
C SER A 7 20.15 -20.63 -15.86
N ASN A 8 20.87 -20.68 -16.99
CA ASN A 8 21.39 -19.55 -17.76
C ASN A 8 20.26 -18.87 -18.55
N LYS A 9 19.87 -17.65 -18.16
CA LYS A 9 18.98 -16.80 -18.96
C LYS A 9 19.81 -15.90 -19.89
N LYS A 10 19.73 -16.20 -21.18
CA LYS A 10 20.38 -15.52 -22.32
C LYS A 10 20.14 -14.00 -22.29
N THR A 11 21.22 -13.24 -22.19
CA THR A 11 21.27 -11.80 -22.47
C THR A 11 21.26 -11.55 -23.98
N LYS A 12 20.25 -10.81 -24.47
CA LYS A 12 20.19 -10.31 -25.85
C LYS A 12 21.22 -9.20 -26.04
N GLY A 13 22.21 -9.46 -26.89
CA GLY A 13 23.26 -8.52 -27.28
C GLY A 13 22.72 -7.35 -28.11
N ARG A 14 23.04 -6.14 -27.66
CA ARG A 14 22.83 -4.87 -28.38
C ARG A 14 24.10 -4.56 -29.18
N LYS A 15 24.08 -4.77 -30.50
CA LYS A 15 25.15 -4.35 -31.42
C LYS A 15 25.15 -2.82 -31.54
N LYS A 16 26.19 -2.15 -31.02
CA LYS A 16 26.55 -0.78 -31.37
C LYS A 16 27.59 -0.85 -32.49
N ASN A 17 27.21 -0.40 -33.69
CA ASN A 17 28.15 0.01 -34.72
C ASN A 17 28.45 1.50 -34.50
N THR A 18 29.69 1.83 -34.17
CA THR A 18 30.21 3.19 -34.30
C THR A 18 31.49 3.09 -35.13
N GLU A 19 31.38 3.40 -36.40
CA GLU A 19 32.52 3.52 -37.29
C GLU A 19 33.36 4.74 -36.89
N ALA A 20 34.63 4.47 -36.59
CA ALA A 20 35.67 5.48 -36.54
C ALA A 20 36.02 5.92 -37.96
N LYS A 21 35.95 7.23 -38.23
CA LYS A 21 36.61 7.84 -39.39
C LYS A 21 37.72 8.78 -38.94
N ASP A 22 38.88 8.16 -38.89
CA ASP A 22 40.21 8.75 -38.93
C ASP A 22 40.42 9.46 -40.28
N LYS A 23 40.79 10.74 -40.26
CA LYS A 23 41.40 11.44 -41.41
C LYS A 23 42.47 12.42 -40.92
N ASN A 24 43.61 11.82 -40.62
CA ASN A 24 44.93 12.42 -40.66
C ASN A 24 45.24 12.93 -42.09
N LYS A 25 45.51 14.23 -42.29
CA LYS A 25 46.17 14.71 -43.51
C LYS A 25 47.14 15.86 -43.20
N ARG A 26 48.43 15.51 -43.25
CA ARG A 26 49.61 16.39 -43.23
C ARG A 26 49.62 17.35 -44.43
N LYS A 27 49.81 18.64 -44.10
CA LYS A 27 50.85 19.57 -44.55
C LYS A 27 51.30 19.50 -46.02
N ASP A 28 51.07 20.60 -46.73
CA ASP A 28 52.06 21.17 -47.64
C ASP A 28 52.27 22.66 -47.30
N VAL A 29 53.54 23.02 -47.20
CA VAL A 29 54.08 24.32 -46.84
C VAL A 29 54.18 25.17 -48.11
N LYS A 30 53.62 26.39 -48.09
CA LYS A 30 54.05 27.45 -49.00
C LYS A 30 54.36 28.72 -48.21
N ASN A 31 55.62 29.12 -48.34
CA ASN A 31 56.19 30.38 -47.87
C ASN A 31 55.68 31.57 -48.69
N GLY A 32 55.72 32.75 -48.06
CA GLY A 32 55.43 34.07 -48.63
C GLY A 32 54.24 34.69 -47.90
N GLU A 33 54.28 35.90 -47.35
CA GLU A 33 55.18 37.03 -47.52
C GLU A 33 54.89 37.96 -46.34
N VAL A 34 55.94 38.54 -45.75
CA VAL A 34 55.86 39.40 -44.56
C VAL A 34 55.51 40.82 -45.01
N THR A 35 54.26 41.23 -44.81
CA THR A 35 53.89 42.65 -44.74
C THR A 35 53.28 42.89 -43.37
N GLY A 36 54.08 43.53 -42.51
CA GLY A 36 53.67 43.91 -41.17
C GLY A 36 52.63 45.01 -41.19
N ASP A 37 51.50 44.74 -40.54
CA ASP A 37 50.68 45.76 -39.91
C ASP A 37 50.88 45.64 -38.39
N PRO A 38 51.07 46.75 -37.67
CA PRO A 38 51.24 46.74 -36.23
C PRO A 38 49.93 46.26 -35.61
N LYS A 39 49.94 45.04 -35.06
CA LYS A 39 48.87 44.55 -34.19
C LYS A 39 48.74 45.55 -33.06
N ALA A 40 47.62 46.28 -33.06
CA ALA A 40 47.13 46.96 -31.88
C ALA A 40 47.11 45.93 -30.76
N GLU A 41 47.90 46.20 -29.73
CA GLU A 41 47.85 45.55 -28.43
C GLU A 41 46.42 45.78 -27.93
N GLN A 42 45.53 44.83 -28.22
CA GLN A 42 44.22 44.80 -27.59
C GLN A 42 44.49 44.40 -26.16
N ASP A 43 44.47 45.39 -25.27
CA ASP A 43 44.43 45.19 -23.84
C ASP A 43 43.32 44.16 -23.56
N GLU A 44 43.72 42.90 -23.34
CA GLU A 44 42.81 41.87 -22.86
C GLU A 44 42.30 42.39 -21.53
N THR A 45 41.04 42.81 -21.52
CA THR A 45 40.45 43.29 -20.29
C THR A 45 40.45 42.12 -19.31
N ALA A 46 40.58 42.40 -18.01
CA ALA A 46 40.48 41.35 -16.99
C ALA A 46 39.20 40.51 -17.16
N TRP A 47 38.18 41.06 -17.82
CA TRP A 47 36.95 40.37 -18.15
C TRP A 47 37.07 39.32 -19.25
N ASP A 48 37.94 39.53 -20.25
CA ASP A 48 38.23 38.56 -21.31
C ASP A 48 38.98 37.35 -20.77
N VAL A 49 39.94 37.56 -19.85
CA VAL A 49 40.67 36.49 -19.16
C VAL A 49 39.72 35.63 -18.33
N VAL A 50 38.76 36.27 -17.65
CA VAL A 50 37.79 35.58 -16.80
C VAL A 50 36.75 34.82 -17.64
N MET A 51 36.18 35.42 -18.69
CA MET A 51 35.19 34.77 -19.55
C MET A 51 35.78 33.65 -20.42
N ASN A 52 37.08 33.72 -20.73
CA ASN A 52 37.79 32.64 -21.42
C ASN A 52 38.32 31.55 -20.49
N HIS A 53 38.17 31.69 -19.17
CA HIS A 53 38.54 30.64 -18.24
C HIS A 53 37.69 29.38 -18.49
N PRO A 54 38.29 28.19 -18.67
CA PRO A 54 37.57 26.97 -19.06
C PRO A 54 36.41 26.61 -18.13
N LEU A 55 36.57 26.84 -16.81
CA LEU A 55 35.51 26.62 -15.83
C LEU A 55 34.33 27.58 -16.01
N ILE A 56 34.57 28.83 -16.40
CA ILE A 56 33.52 29.83 -16.60
C ILE A 56 32.75 29.53 -17.88
N GLN A 57 33.44 29.09 -18.94
CA GLN A 57 32.77 28.62 -20.15
C GLN A 57 31.88 27.38 -19.89
N VAL A 58 32.34 26.43 -19.06
CA VAL A 58 31.52 25.27 -18.66
C VAL A 58 30.33 25.72 -17.83
N LEU A 59 30.53 26.59 -16.84
CA LEU A 59 29.46 27.10 -15.98
C LEU A 59 28.41 27.85 -16.81
N TYR A 60 28.85 28.71 -17.74
CA TYR A 60 27.98 29.48 -18.63
C TYR A 60 27.17 28.58 -19.58
N ARG A 61 27.76 27.48 -20.08
CA ARG A 61 27.04 26.48 -20.88
C ARG A 61 26.07 25.64 -20.05
N MET A 62 26.39 25.38 -18.78
CA MET A 62 25.53 24.64 -17.85
C MET A 62 24.42 25.53 -17.25
N LEU A 63 24.61 26.85 -17.21
CA LEU A 63 23.69 27.79 -16.57
C LEU A 63 22.26 27.72 -17.14
N PRO A 64 22.00 27.67 -18.46
CA PRO A 64 20.65 27.50 -19.00
C PRO A 64 20.02 26.17 -18.57
N PHE A 65 20.81 25.10 -18.47
CA PHE A 65 20.33 23.79 -18.03
C PHE A 65 19.99 23.80 -16.54
N LEU A 66 20.84 24.38 -15.70
CA LEU A 66 20.60 24.55 -14.26
C LEU A 66 19.40 25.46 -13.99
N CYS A 67 19.29 26.59 -14.71
CA CYS A 67 18.13 27.48 -14.64
C CYS A 67 16.86 26.78 -15.13
N GLY A 68 16.92 26.01 -16.22
CA GLY A 68 15.79 25.22 -16.71
C GLY A 68 15.34 24.15 -15.72
N LEU A 69 16.28 23.45 -15.09
CA LEU A 69 16.01 22.47 -14.04
C LEU A 69 15.44 23.14 -12.78
N ALA A 70 16.01 24.27 -12.35
CA ALA A 70 15.52 25.04 -11.21
C ALA A 70 14.11 25.59 -11.47
N MET A 71 13.84 26.13 -12.67
CA MET A 71 12.52 26.56 -13.10
C MET A 71 11.54 25.39 -13.17
N TYR A 72 11.97 24.23 -13.66
CA TYR A 72 11.15 23.01 -13.67
C TYR A 72 10.79 22.53 -12.26
N HIS A 73 11.76 22.49 -11.34
CA HIS A 73 11.52 22.13 -9.95
C HIS A 73 10.68 23.17 -9.23
N LEU A 74 10.91 24.47 -9.45
CA LEU A 74 10.11 25.54 -8.87
C LEU A 74 8.68 25.50 -9.41
N ASN A 75 8.49 25.30 -10.71
CA ASN A 75 7.17 25.15 -11.32
C ASN A 75 6.45 23.90 -10.80
N SER A 76 7.15 22.77 -10.70
CA SER A 76 6.61 21.54 -10.12
C SER A 76 6.25 21.74 -8.64
N TYR A 77 7.12 22.39 -7.87
CA TYR A 77 6.87 22.74 -6.46
C TYR A 77 5.65 23.65 -6.32
N VAL A 78 5.55 24.73 -7.09
CA VAL A 78 4.40 25.65 -7.06
C VAL A 78 3.12 24.92 -7.48
N ARG A 79 3.15 24.08 -8.52
CA ARG A 79 1.99 23.28 -8.96
C ARG A 79 1.53 22.27 -7.93
N LEU A 80 2.48 21.63 -7.23
CA LEU A 80 2.17 20.57 -6.27
C LEU A 80 1.79 21.15 -4.89
N GLN A 81 2.51 22.15 -4.41
CA GLN A 81 2.44 22.68 -3.04
C GLN A 81 1.64 23.97 -2.90
N CYS A 82 1.53 24.79 -3.96
CA CYS A 82 0.81 26.06 -3.93
C CYS A 82 -0.18 26.23 -5.11
N PRO A 83 -1.04 25.24 -5.40
CA PRO A 83 -1.93 25.30 -6.55
C PRO A 83 -2.94 26.43 -6.48
N GLY A 84 -3.22 26.99 -5.29
CA GLY A 84 -4.01 28.21 -5.12
C GLY A 84 -3.51 29.39 -5.94
N LEU A 85 -2.18 29.51 -6.15
CA LEU A 85 -1.57 30.55 -7.00
C LEU A 85 -1.84 30.37 -8.51
N LEU A 86 -2.20 29.15 -8.92
CA LEU A 86 -2.49 28.77 -10.31
C LEU A 86 -3.96 28.46 -10.56
N SER A 87 -4.80 28.48 -9.51
CA SER A 87 -6.19 28.05 -9.51
C SER A 87 -7.08 28.73 -10.57
N GLY A 88 -6.77 29.98 -10.95
CA GLY A 88 -7.49 30.71 -12.01
C GLY A 88 -7.16 30.26 -13.44
N LEU A 89 -6.07 29.50 -13.65
CA LEU A 89 -5.64 29.00 -14.96
C LEU A 89 -5.69 27.46 -15.06
N MET A 90 -5.53 26.76 -13.93
CA MET A 90 -5.57 25.31 -13.84
C MET A 90 -6.22 24.91 -12.51
N GLN A 91 -7.31 24.13 -12.54
CA GLN A 91 -7.94 23.54 -11.35
C GLN A 91 -7.05 22.44 -10.75
N LEU A 92 -5.95 22.83 -10.12
CA LEU A 92 -5.04 21.92 -9.43
C LEU A 92 -5.47 21.73 -7.97
N ARG A 93 -5.44 20.48 -7.48
CA ARG A 93 -5.82 20.15 -6.09
C ARG A 93 -4.74 20.61 -5.09
N PRO A 94 -5.09 21.25 -3.95
CA PRO A 94 -4.17 21.67 -2.88
C PRO A 94 -3.42 20.51 -2.24
N ALA A 95 -2.10 20.66 -2.06
CA ALA A 95 -1.33 19.74 -1.21
C ALA A 95 -1.91 19.72 0.19
N ILE A 96 -1.79 18.56 0.83
CA ILE A 96 -2.24 18.32 2.19
C ILE A 96 -1.08 17.76 3.00
N SER A 97 -1.03 18.12 4.28
CA SER A 97 -0.09 17.61 5.26
C SER A 97 -0.45 16.20 5.68
N GLU A 98 0.54 15.44 6.18
CA GLU A 98 0.34 14.11 6.81
C GLU A 98 -0.69 14.15 7.97
N THR A 99 -0.85 15.31 8.61
CA THR A 99 -1.74 15.52 9.76
C THR A 99 -3.13 16.02 9.40
N ASP A 100 -3.35 16.49 8.17
CA ASP A 100 -4.64 17.06 7.78
C ASP A 100 -5.73 15.98 7.81
N SER A 101 -6.99 16.36 8.08
CA SER A 101 -8.10 15.40 8.00
C SER A 101 -8.24 14.85 6.57
N ARG A 102 -8.78 13.65 6.47
CA ARG A 102 -9.08 12.96 5.20
C ARG A 102 -10.54 12.57 5.19
N GLN A 103 -11.10 12.36 4.02
CA GLN A 103 -12.50 12.02 3.94
C GLN A 103 -12.77 10.57 4.36
N LEU A 104 -11.92 9.63 3.97
CA LEU A 104 -12.24 8.20 4.10
C LEU A 104 -11.11 7.33 4.67
N LEU A 105 -11.42 6.52 5.68
CA LEU A 105 -10.67 5.33 6.04
C LEU A 105 -11.56 4.10 5.84
N ILE A 106 -11.16 3.17 4.98
CA ILE A 106 -11.75 1.84 4.89
C ILE A 106 -10.84 0.85 5.58
N VAL A 107 -11.36 0.11 6.56
CA VAL A 107 -10.65 -1.00 7.20
C VAL A 107 -11.22 -2.34 6.76
N GLY A 108 -10.33 -3.30 6.48
CA GLY A 108 -10.70 -4.66 6.10
C GLY A 108 -9.78 -5.69 6.73
N ALA A 109 -10.12 -6.97 6.65
CA ALA A 109 -9.21 -8.03 7.04
C ALA A 109 -8.08 -8.17 6.00
N MET A 110 -6.93 -8.73 6.39
CA MET A 110 -5.94 -9.13 5.39
C MET A 110 -6.57 -10.09 4.39
N SER A 111 -6.23 -9.92 3.11
CA SER A 111 -6.76 -10.73 2.01
C SER A 111 -8.28 -10.60 1.78
N SER A 112 -8.95 -9.57 2.34
CA SER A 112 -10.38 -9.29 2.08
C SER A 112 -10.63 -8.41 0.85
N GLY A 113 -9.61 -8.12 0.04
CA GLY A 113 -9.71 -7.29 -1.16
C GLY A 113 -9.51 -5.80 -0.99
N THR A 114 -8.78 -5.38 0.05
CA THR A 114 -8.45 -3.95 0.28
C THR A 114 -7.72 -3.30 -0.90
N LYS A 115 -6.82 -4.05 -1.56
CA LYS A 115 -6.10 -3.58 -2.76
C LYS A 115 -7.03 -3.30 -3.93
N GLN A 116 -7.98 -4.21 -4.19
CA GLN A 116 -8.93 -4.07 -5.28
C GLN A 116 -9.81 -2.83 -5.06
N VAL A 117 -10.38 -2.67 -3.88
CA VAL A 117 -11.23 -1.51 -3.55
C VAL A 117 -10.49 -0.18 -3.74
N ALA A 118 -9.24 -0.08 -3.27
CA ALA A 118 -8.43 1.11 -3.50
C ALA A 118 -8.19 1.36 -5.00
N ALA A 119 -7.88 0.31 -5.77
CA ALA A 119 -7.67 0.41 -7.21
C ALA A 119 -8.95 0.83 -7.96
N ASP A 120 -10.10 0.28 -7.58
CA ASP A 120 -11.39 0.57 -8.21
C ASP A 120 -11.85 2.01 -7.92
N LEU A 121 -11.72 2.48 -6.68
CA LEU A 121 -11.99 3.88 -6.32
C LEU A 121 -11.11 4.85 -7.13
N ASN A 122 -9.82 4.56 -7.25
CA ASN A 122 -8.89 5.37 -8.02
C ASN A 122 -9.22 5.37 -9.52
N LYS A 123 -9.45 4.18 -10.09
CA LYS A 123 -9.66 3.98 -11.52
C LYS A 123 -11.00 4.55 -11.99
N HIS A 124 -12.07 4.32 -11.25
CA HIS A 124 -13.43 4.61 -11.68
C HIS A 124 -13.90 6.00 -11.26
N LEU A 125 -13.45 6.51 -10.11
CA LEU A 125 -13.88 7.81 -9.59
C LEU A 125 -12.79 8.88 -9.62
N ALA A 126 -11.55 8.52 -10.01
CA ALA A 126 -10.39 9.41 -9.94
C ALA A 126 -10.18 9.99 -8.53
N LEU A 127 -10.46 9.16 -7.52
CA LEU A 127 -10.10 9.43 -6.14
C LEU A 127 -8.60 9.17 -5.95
N GLU A 128 -8.03 9.81 -4.95
CA GLU A 128 -6.65 9.69 -4.50
C GLU A 128 -6.64 8.87 -3.19
N VAL A 129 -6.96 7.58 -3.31
CA VAL A 129 -7.09 6.64 -2.19
C VAL A 129 -5.92 5.63 -2.20
N GLY A 130 -5.21 5.54 -1.08
CA GLY A 130 -4.04 4.66 -0.91
C GLY A 130 -4.42 3.25 -0.46
N HIS A 131 -3.62 2.24 -0.83
CA HIS A 131 -3.71 0.88 -0.26
C HIS A 131 -2.62 0.70 0.80
N GLU A 132 -3.02 0.49 2.05
CA GLU A 132 -2.13 0.41 3.24
C GLU A 132 -1.25 1.66 3.46
N GLU A 133 -1.61 2.76 2.82
CA GLU A 133 -0.81 3.96 2.68
C GLU A 133 -1.62 5.17 3.13
N GLN A 134 -1.05 6.02 3.99
CA GLN A 134 -1.64 7.30 4.40
C GLN A 134 -0.70 8.49 4.08
N ASP A 135 0.54 8.23 3.67
CA ASP A 135 1.50 9.29 3.37
C ASP A 135 1.12 10.05 2.08
N ALA A 136 0.58 11.25 2.26
CA ALA A 136 0.19 12.14 1.18
C ALA A 136 1.38 12.86 0.51
N SER A 137 2.58 12.81 1.10
CA SER A 137 3.76 13.51 0.58
C SER A 137 4.36 12.83 -0.66
N TRP A 138 4.29 11.50 -0.74
CA TRP A 138 4.85 10.72 -1.85
C TRP A 138 3.82 9.96 -2.68
N ASN A 139 2.71 9.52 -2.08
CA ASN A 139 1.82 8.54 -2.69
C ASN A 139 0.44 9.08 -3.09
N PHE A 140 0.26 10.41 -3.06
CA PHE A 140 -0.99 11.08 -3.46
C PHE A 140 -2.22 10.46 -2.79
N VAL A 141 -2.15 10.26 -1.48
CA VAL A 141 -3.25 9.71 -0.66
C VAL A 141 -4.05 10.85 -0.05
N ARG A 142 -4.85 11.52 -0.89
CA ARG A 142 -5.56 12.75 -0.51
C ARG A 142 -6.97 12.57 -0.03
N ASP A 143 -7.67 11.63 -0.63
CA ASP A 143 -9.10 11.46 -0.38
C ASP A 143 -9.33 10.41 0.72
N GLY A 144 -8.38 9.48 0.93
CA GLY A 144 -8.51 8.48 1.98
C GLY A 144 -7.55 7.30 1.86
N THR A 145 -7.73 6.28 2.70
CA THR A 145 -6.95 5.04 2.65
C THR A 145 -7.81 3.79 2.82
N VAL A 146 -7.44 2.69 2.17
CA VAL A 146 -7.98 1.36 2.41
C VAL A 146 -6.88 0.51 3.02
N SER A 147 -7.08 0.01 4.23
CA SER A 147 -6.00 -0.65 4.96
C SER A 147 -6.48 -1.67 5.98
N TRP A 148 -5.82 -2.83 6.02
CA TRP A 148 -5.98 -3.75 7.13
C TRP A 148 -5.25 -3.25 8.37
N PHE A 149 -4.04 -2.70 8.26
CA PHE A 149 -3.25 -2.36 9.44
C PHE A 149 -3.83 -1.18 10.24
N HIS A 150 -4.51 -0.23 9.57
CA HIS A 150 -5.26 0.84 10.26
C HIS A 150 -6.42 0.30 11.12
N GLY A 151 -6.82 -0.97 10.99
CA GLY A 151 -7.76 -1.59 11.92
C GLY A 151 -7.28 -1.62 13.38
N LEU A 152 -5.96 -1.52 13.63
CA LEU A 152 -5.41 -1.38 14.99
C LEU A 152 -5.98 -0.15 15.72
N ARG A 153 -6.41 0.90 15.01
CA ARG A 153 -7.07 2.09 15.57
C ARG A 153 -8.29 1.77 16.41
N PHE A 154 -8.98 0.69 16.07
CA PHE A 154 -10.25 0.29 16.66
C PHE A 154 -10.12 -0.85 17.67
N LEU A 155 -8.93 -1.45 17.80
CA LEU A 155 -8.67 -2.49 18.76
C LEU A 155 -8.35 -1.90 20.15
N PRO A 156 -8.69 -2.60 21.24
CA PRO A 156 -8.19 -2.24 22.57
C PRO A 156 -6.65 -2.34 22.56
N ALA A 157 -5.99 -1.27 23.02
CA ALA A 157 -4.54 -1.25 23.11
C ALA A 157 -4.07 -2.13 24.28
N PRO A 158 -3.08 -3.02 24.08
CA PRO A 158 -2.48 -3.76 25.17
C PRO A 158 -1.75 -2.81 26.13
N GLU A 159 -1.64 -3.20 27.40
CA GLU A 159 -1.00 -2.41 28.46
C GLU A 159 0.22 -3.12 29.06
N GLY A 160 1.07 -2.37 29.76
CA GLY A 160 2.20 -2.91 30.53
C GLY A 160 3.16 -3.78 29.71
N GLU A 161 3.46 -4.98 30.23
CA GLU A 161 4.36 -5.94 29.58
C GLU A 161 3.79 -6.50 28.28
N GLU A 162 2.47 -6.71 28.23
CA GLU A 162 1.77 -7.23 27.04
C GLU A 162 1.95 -6.28 25.85
N LYS A 163 1.88 -4.97 26.10
CA LYS A 163 2.16 -3.93 25.09
C LYS A 163 3.56 -4.08 24.50
N ALA A 164 4.57 -4.19 25.35
CA ALA A 164 5.95 -4.31 24.91
C ALA A 164 6.17 -5.60 24.09
N GLN A 165 5.54 -6.70 24.48
CA GLN A 165 5.61 -7.97 23.74
C GLN A 165 4.90 -7.88 22.39
N ALA A 166 3.70 -7.30 22.34
CA ALA A 166 2.95 -7.07 21.11
C ALA A 166 3.76 -6.26 20.09
N TYR A 167 4.38 -5.16 20.54
CA TYR A 167 5.14 -4.26 19.67
C TYR A 167 6.39 -4.93 19.12
N ARG A 168 7.09 -5.70 19.97
CA ARG A 168 8.24 -6.50 19.54
C ARG A 168 7.85 -7.54 18.51
N LYS A 169 6.72 -8.22 18.69
CA LYS A 169 6.24 -9.21 17.73
C LYS A 169 5.97 -8.54 16.38
N ILE A 170 5.14 -7.49 16.35
CA ILE A 170 4.77 -6.79 15.12
C ILE A 170 5.98 -6.16 14.41
N CYS A 171 6.87 -5.48 15.14
CA CYS A 171 7.90 -4.62 14.53
C CYS A 171 9.31 -5.21 14.44
N LEU A 172 9.66 -6.11 15.36
CA LEU A 172 11.00 -6.74 15.41
C LEU A 172 11.01 -8.17 14.91
N GLY A 173 9.84 -8.72 14.54
CA GLY A 173 9.76 -10.03 13.94
C GLY A 173 10.44 -10.10 12.57
N ASN A 174 10.93 -11.30 12.21
CA ASN A 174 11.70 -11.56 10.98
C ASN A 174 10.88 -11.45 9.68
N TYR A 175 9.72 -10.79 9.68
CA TYR A 175 8.67 -11.02 8.69
C TYR A 175 7.91 -9.80 8.19
N THR A 176 8.29 -8.63 8.68
CA THR A 176 7.66 -7.34 8.41
C THR A 176 7.55 -7.02 6.91
N ASN A 177 8.38 -7.62 6.05
CA ASN A 177 8.29 -7.45 4.60
C ASN A 177 7.05 -8.12 3.95
N ASN A 178 6.40 -9.10 4.59
CA ASN A 178 5.40 -9.96 3.92
C ASN A 178 3.94 -9.68 4.30
N MET A 179 3.69 -8.78 5.26
CA MET A 179 2.33 -8.48 5.73
C MET A 179 1.68 -7.27 5.04
N GLY A 180 2.32 -6.74 3.99
CA GLY A 180 1.79 -5.60 3.23
C GLY A 180 1.85 -4.26 3.96
N PHE A 181 2.53 -4.21 5.12
CA PHE A 181 2.73 -3.00 5.91
C PHE A 181 4.21 -2.58 5.86
N HIS A 182 4.46 -1.28 5.68
CA HIS A 182 5.77 -0.70 5.92
C HIS A 182 5.61 0.69 6.54
N PRO A 183 6.40 1.06 7.57
CA PRO A 183 6.34 2.37 8.23
C PRO A 183 6.40 3.59 7.30
N ARG A 184 7.10 3.48 6.17
CA ARG A 184 7.18 4.55 5.16
C ARG A 184 5.83 4.87 4.52
N MET A 185 4.89 3.92 4.59
CA MET A 185 3.55 4.09 4.04
C MET A 185 2.69 4.99 4.93
N TYR A 186 3.15 5.25 6.15
CA TYR A 186 2.39 5.96 7.17
C TYR A 186 2.78 7.44 7.25
N ARG A 187 4.07 7.72 7.06
CA ARG A 187 4.65 9.06 7.15
C ARG A 187 6.11 9.03 6.72
N ALA A 188 6.67 10.22 6.49
CA ALA A 188 8.10 10.42 6.50
C ALA A 188 8.71 9.96 7.83
N SER A 189 9.87 9.29 7.78
CA SER A 189 10.50 8.75 8.99
C SER A 189 10.95 9.88 9.94
N ARG A 190 10.48 9.81 11.18
CA ARG A 190 10.93 10.70 12.27
C ARG A 190 12.38 10.42 12.67
N TYR A 191 12.83 9.20 12.47
CA TYR A 191 14.20 8.76 12.79
C TYR A 191 15.18 8.91 11.61
N GLY A 192 14.76 9.50 10.49
CA GLY A 192 15.61 9.68 9.30
C GLY A 192 16.02 8.36 8.64
N CYS A 193 15.15 7.35 8.67
CA CYS A 193 15.43 6.05 8.10
C CYS A 193 15.65 6.12 6.57
N SER A 194 16.60 5.32 6.08
CA SER A 194 16.93 5.32 4.65
C SER A 194 15.84 4.65 3.83
N SER A 195 15.29 5.36 2.85
CA SER A 195 14.36 4.80 1.86
C SER A 195 14.96 3.72 0.95
N ARG A 196 16.29 3.57 0.95
CA ARG A 196 17.01 2.54 0.19
C ARG A 196 17.01 1.17 0.88
N VAL A 197 16.65 1.11 2.16
CA VAL A 197 16.61 -0.10 2.95
C VAL A 197 15.15 -0.50 3.16
N THR A 198 14.82 -1.76 2.92
CA THR A 198 13.43 -2.26 3.03
C THR A 198 13.00 -2.49 4.48
N TRP A 199 13.91 -2.97 5.34
CA TRP A 199 13.63 -3.11 6.78
C TRP A 199 14.94 -3.26 7.56
N ASP A 200 15.17 -2.39 8.54
CA ASP A 200 16.31 -2.44 9.45
C ASP A 200 15.91 -1.99 10.87
N GLN A 201 16.89 -1.85 11.77
CA GLN A 201 16.65 -1.37 13.13
C GLN A 201 16.10 0.07 13.19
N CYS A 202 16.32 0.88 12.15
CA CYS A 202 15.70 2.20 12.08
C CYS A 202 14.21 2.06 11.79
N TRP A 203 13.86 1.32 10.75
CA TRP A 203 12.46 1.08 10.38
C TRP A 203 11.67 0.31 11.43
N ALA A 204 12.31 -0.61 12.13
CA ALA A 204 11.75 -1.26 13.32
C ALA A 204 11.35 -0.26 14.43
N ARG A 205 12.18 0.76 14.68
CA ARG A 205 11.85 1.82 15.66
C ARG A 205 10.73 2.72 15.17
N GLU A 206 10.71 3.05 13.88
CA GLU A 206 9.60 3.79 13.27
C GLU A 206 8.29 2.99 13.36
N CYS A 207 8.33 1.68 13.11
CA CYS A 207 7.19 0.78 13.28
C CYS A 207 6.65 0.84 14.70
N ILE A 208 7.51 0.74 15.73
CA ILE A 208 7.06 0.80 17.13
C ILE A 208 6.36 2.13 17.42
N ALA A 209 6.89 3.25 16.91
CA ALA A 209 6.26 4.56 17.09
C ALA A 209 4.89 4.65 16.38
N ILE A 210 4.78 4.13 15.17
CA ILE A 210 3.50 4.08 14.45
C ILE A 210 2.51 3.20 15.19
N VAL A 211 2.90 1.98 15.58
CA VAL A 211 2.02 1.07 16.34
C VAL A 211 1.55 1.71 17.65
N ASP A 212 2.41 2.46 18.34
CA ASP A 212 2.06 3.18 19.57
C ASP A 212 1.03 4.29 19.34
N GLU A 213 1.15 5.03 18.25
CA GLU A 213 0.25 6.14 17.89
C GLU A 213 -1.08 5.64 17.32
N GLU A 214 -1.05 4.56 16.54
CA GLU A 214 -2.21 4.04 15.83
C GLU A 214 -3.08 3.17 16.72
N TRP A 215 -2.53 2.39 17.65
CA TRP A 215 -3.31 1.37 18.36
C TRP A 215 -4.30 1.95 19.37
N GLY A 216 -5.58 1.71 19.12
CA GLY A 216 -6.68 2.17 19.97
C GLY A 216 -6.85 3.69 19.99
N CYS A 217 -6.28 4.41 19.01
CA CYS A 217 -6.39 5.86 18.95
C CYS A 217 -7.83 6.33 18.67
N ALA A 218 -8.68 5.50 18.05
CA ALA A 218 -10.04 5.89 17.67
C ALA A 218 -10.90 6.12 18.90
N ALA A 219 -10.86 5.19 19.87
CA ALA A 219 -11.56 5.32 21.14
C ALA A 219 -11.04 6.47 22.02
N LYS A 220 -9.83 6.97 21.73
CA LYS A 220 -9.21 8.09 22.44
C LYS A 220 -9.36 9.43 21.70
N GLU A 221 -9.91 9.42 20.48
CA GLU A 221 -10.00 10.58 19.59
C GLU A 221 -8.63 11.25 19.34
N THR A 222 -7.58 10.43 19.18
CA THR A 222 -6.18 10.90 19.02
C THR A 222 -5.53 10.48 17.71
N CYS A 223 -6.28 9.84 16.81
CA CYS A 223 -5.73 9.37 15.53
C CYS A 223 -5.26 10.54 14.67
N SER A 224 -4.10 10.39 14.03
CA SER A 224 -3.58 11.34 13.05
C SER A 224 -3.06 10.60 11.82
N PRO A 225 -3.50 10.96 10.60
CA PRO A 225 -4.58 11.91 10.30
C PRO A 225 -5.94 11.41 10.82
N SER A 226 -6.85 12.35 11.06
CA SER A 226 -8.27 12.05 11.30
C SER A 226 -8.97 11.71 9.98
N PHE A 227 -10.07 10.96 10.08
CA PHE A 227 -10.91 10.61 8.94
C PHE A 227 -12.36 10.99 9.25
N GLU A 228 -13.01 11.70 8.32
CA GLU A 228 -14.42 12.10 8.44
C GLU A 228 -15.37 10.90 8.40
N LYS A 229 -14.99 9.86 7.63
CA LYS A 229 -15.73 8.60 7.53
C LYS A 229 -14.82 7.40 7.71
N ASN A 230 -15.22 6.50 8.59
CA ASN A 230 -14.58 5.21 8.82
C ASN A 230 -15.55 4.11 8.37
N LEU A 231 -15.16 3.31 7.38
CA LEU A 231 -15.97 2.21 6.86
C LEU A 231 -15.30 0.86 7.14
N LEU A 232 -16.10 -0.16 7.42
CA LEU A 232 -15.66 -1.54 7.48
C LEU A 232 -15.99 -2.26 6.17
N GLN A 233 -14.95 -2.66 5.44
CA GLN A 233 -15.07 -3.55 4.31
C GLN A 233 -15.13 -5.00 4.79
N VAL A 234 -16.18 -5.72 4.39
CA VAL A 234 -16.33 -7.14 4.69
C VAL A 234 -16.35 -7.95 3.40
N ARG A 235 -15.75 -9.13 3.44
CA ARG A 235 -15.80 -10.15 2.38
C ARG A 235 -16.40 -11.41 3.00
N ASN A 236 -16.89 -12.33 2.17
CA ASN A 236 -17.29 -13.65 2.60
C ASN A 236 -16.23 -14.25 3.55
N PRO A 237 -16.61 -14.61 4.80
CA PRO A 237 -15.63 -15.04 5.77
C PRO A 237 -14.85 -16.29 5.34
N LEU A 238 -15.48 -17.25 4.64
CA LEU A 238 -14.78 -18.44 4.15
C LEU A 238 -13.74 -18.08 3.08
N GLU A 239 -14.11 -17.24 2.11
CA GLU A 239 -13.17 -16.80 1.06
C GLU A 239 -11.98 -16.01 1.62
N THR A 240 -12.20 -15.26 2.70
CA THR A 240 -11.12 -14.57 3.41
C THR A 240 -10.19 -15.57 4.10
N ILE A 241 -10.74 -16.60 4.74
CA ILE A 241 -9.96 -17.69 5.37
C ILE A 241 -9.17 -18.43 4.29
N GLU A 242 -9.81 -18.87 3.20
CA GLU A 242 -9.15 -19.53 2.05
C GLU A 242 -7.98 -18.71 1.52
N SER A 243 -8.19 -17.40 1.33
CA SER A 243 -7.15 -16.50 0.83
C SER A 243 -5.98 -16.34 1.82
N LEU A 244 -6.23 -16.45 3.12
CA LEU A 244 -5.17 -16.45 4.14
C LEU A 244 -4.44 -17.79 4.18
N VAL A 245 -5.16 -18.91 4.06
CA VAL A 245 -4.57 -20.25 3.97
C VAL A 245 -3.64 -20.35 2.76
N ALA A 246 -4.13 -19.96 1.57
CA ALA A 246 -3.33 -19.94 0.34
C ALA A 246 -2.05 -19.09 0.49
N LYS A 247 -2.14 -17.97 1.21
CA LYS A 247 -1.03 -17.02 1.38
C LYS A 247 -0.03 -17.43 2.46
N PHE A 248 -0.49 -18.01 3.57
CA PHE A 248 0.30 -18.19 4.78
C PHE A 248 0.49 -19.63 5.20
N CYS A 249 0.02 -20.63 4.45
CA CYS A 249 0.22 -22.02 4.82
C CYS A 249 1.08 -22.76 3.81
N GLN A 250 2.15 -23.35 4.33
CA GLN A 250 3.08 -24.15 3.55
C GLN A 250 2.54 -25.58 3.45
N GLY A 251 2.18 -26.02 2.25
CA GLY A 251 1.57 -27.34 2.01
C GLY A 251 0.03 -27.35 2.05
N GLY A 252 -0.62 -26.19 1.94
CA GLY A 252 -2.08 -26.12 1.82
C GLY A 252 -2.83 -26.30 3.14
N LEU A 253 -4.05 -26.88 3.07
CA LEU A 253 -4.97 -27.05 4.21
C LEU A 253 -4.35 -27.84 5.38
N THR A 254 -3.65 -28.92 5.06
CA THR A 254 -2.97 -29.81 6.03
C THR A 254 -1.56 -29.34 6.38
N GLY A 255 -1.14 -28.21 5.80
CA GLY A 255 0.18 -27.64 5.93
C GLY A 255 0.47 -26.98 7.27
N THR A 256 1.66 -26.43 7.40
CA THR A 256 2.07 -25.65 8.57
C THR A 256 1.88 -24.16 8.33
N VAL A 257 1.40 -23.46 9.36
CA VAL A 257 1.24 -22.00 9.32
C VAL A 257 2.62 -21.35 9.23
N HIS A 258 2.76 -20.37 8.35
CA HIS A 258 3.98 -19.60 8.22
C HIS A 258 4.26 -18.87 9.55
N PRO A 259 5.46 -19.02 10.15
CA PRO A 259 5.75 -18.50 11.50
C PRO A 259 5.47 -16.99 11.66
N SER A 260 5.67 -16.23 10.60
CA SER A 260 5.35 -14.81 10.51
C SER A 260 3.89 -14.47 10.80
N PHE A 261 2.97 -15.29 10.29
CA PHE A 261 1.54 -15.09 10.49
C PHE A 261 1.19 -15.33 11.95
N LEU A 262 1.66 -16.44 12.55
CA LEU A 262 1.49 -16.71 13.98
C LEU A 262 2.10 -15.62 14.85
N GLN A 263 3.31 -15.14 14.53
CA GLN A 263 3.96 -14.08 15.30
C GLN A 263 3.14 -12.78 15.26
N MET A 264 2.63 -12.39 14.09
CA MET A 264 1.74 -11.25 13.95
C MET A 264 0.41 -11.45 14.68
N LEU A 265 -0.24 -12.60 14.55
CA LEU A 265 -1.47 -12.94 15.28
C LEU A 265 -1.24 -12.80 16.80
N SER A 266 -0.13 -13.34 17.29
CA SER A 266 0.25 -13.25 18.70
C SER A 266 0.66 -11.84 19.13
N GLY A 267 0.94 -10.95 18.17
CA GLY A 267 1.19 -9.53 18.37
C GLY A 267 -0.13 -8.78 18.51
N ILE A 268 -1.06 -8.98 17.57
CA ILE A 268 -2.38 -8.31 17.51
C ILE A 268 -3.31 -8.81 18.64
N PHE A 269 -3.29 -10.12 18.92
CA PHE A 269 -4.10 -10.78 19.94
C PHE A 269 -3.21 -11.46 20.99
N PRO A 270 -2.52 -10.67 21.84
CA PRO A 270 -1.53 -11.19 22.78
C PRO A 270 -2.11 -12.06 23.90
N SER A 271 -3.42 -12.00 24.14
CA SER A 271 -4.13 -12.85 25.10
C SER A 271 -4.16 -14.33 24.71
N GLN A 272 -3.93 -14.67 23.44
CA GLN A 272 -3.95 -16.06 22.96
C GLN A 272 -2.61 -16.76 23.16
N LYS A 273 -2.57 -17.75 24.07
CA LYS A 273 -1.32 -18.38 24.52
C LYS A 273 -0.85 -19.57 23.69
N ASP A 274 -1.73 -20.22 22.91
CA ASP A 274 -1.44 -21.50 22.25
C ASP A 274 -1.52 -21.46 20.72
N LEU A 275 -1.17 -20.33 20.09
CA LEU A 275 -1.22 -20.18 18.63
C LEU A 275 -0.34 -21.18 17.87
N ASP A 276 0.76 -21.65 18.47
CA ASP A 276 1.65 -22.68 17.87
C ASP A 276 1.00 -24.06 17.79
N SER A 277 -0.13 -24.26 18.49
CA SER A 277 -0.90 -25.50 18.42
C SER A 277 -1.92 -25.51 17.27
N TYR A 278 -2.18 -24.34 16.68
CA TYR A 278 -3.23 -24.18 15.68
C TYR A 278 -2.82 -24.77 14.34
N SER A 279 -3.77 -25.46 13.69
CA SER A 279 -3.66 -25.75 12.26
C SER A 279 -3.76 -24.46 11.44
N CYS A 280 -3.47 -24.58 10.15
CA CYS A 280 -3.60 -23.50 9.20
C CYS A 280 -4.99 -22.84 9.21
N ILE A 281 -6.03 -23.66 9.10
CA ILE A 281 -7.43 -23.20 9.10
C ILE A 281 -7.76 -22.56 10.44
N GLU A 282 -7.30 -23.14 11.56
CA GLU A 282 -7.56 -22.60 12.90
C GLU A 282 -6.94 -21.21 13.08
N ALA A 283 -5.68 -21.01 12.64
CA ALA A 283 -5.03 -19.71 12.71
C ALA A 283 -5.70 -18.67 11.80
N ALA A 284 -5.99 -19.01 10.55
CA ALA A 284 -6.66 -18.10 9.62
C ALA A 284 -8.08 -17.73 10.12
N SER A 285 -8.86 -18.72 10.58
CA SER A 285 -10.20 -18.51 11.12
C SER A 285 -10.17 -17.68 12.40
N TYR A 286 -9.22 -17.96 13.30
CA TYR A 286 -9.05 -17.18 14.51
C TYR A 286 -8.79 -15.70 14.20
N PHE A 287 -7.91 -15.41 13.24
CA PHE A 287 -7.67 -14.03 12.81
C PHE A 287 -8.95 -13.39 12.25
N VAL A 288 -9.60 -14.04 11.27
CA VAL A 288 -10.80 -13.48 10.61
C VAL A 288 -11.93 -13.22 11.61
N VAL A 289 -12.18 -14.16 12.52
CA VAL A 289 -13.21 -14.04 13.56
C VAL A 289 -12.89 -12.90 14.52
N ASN A 290 -11.72 -12.92 15.16
CA ASN A 290 -11.40 -11.93 16.19
C ASN A 290 -11.24 -10.52 15.62
N TRP A 291 -10.66 -10.39 14.43
CA TRP A 291 -10.51 -9.13 13.73
C TRP A 291 -11.88 -8.50 13.42
N ASN A 292 -12.76 -9.26 12.76
CA ASN A 292 -14.07 -8.75 12.37
C ASN A 292 -14.98 -8.49 13.57
N ASN A 293 -14.96 -9.33 14.60
CA ASN A 293 -15.73 -9.09 15.82
C ASN A 293 -15.27 -7.80 16.54
N ALA A 294 -13.97 -7.51 16.54
CA ALA A 294 -13.48 -6.29 17.14
C ALA A 294 -13.91 -5.04 16.34
N LEU A 295 -13.90 -5.11 15.01
CA LEU A 295 -14.38 -4.01 14.15
C LEU A 295 -15.91 -3.85 14.20
N LEU A 296 -16.67 -4.95 14.28
CA LEU A 296 -18.11 -4.92 14.53
C LEU A 296 -18.44 -4.24 15.86
N ASN A 297 -17.69 -4.55 16.92
CA ASN A 297 -17.83 -3.88 18.22
C ASN A 297 -17.49 -2.38 18.12
N ALA A 298 -16.47 -2.01 17.32
CA ALA A 298 -16.16 -0.61 17.06
C ALA A 298 -17.28 0.12 16.29
N HIS A 299 -17.93 -0.56 15.34
CA HIS A 299 -19.13 -0.07 14.66
C HIS A 299 -20.31 0.11 15.63
N GLU A 300 -20.58 -0.87 16.49
CA GLU A 300 -21.63 -0.75 17.53
C GLU A 300 -21.38 0.43 18.49
N LYS A 301 -20.12 0.80 18.71
CA LYS A 301 -19.71 1.98 19.50
C LYS A 301 -19.73 3.30 18.72
N GLY A 302 -20.06 3.27 17.44
CA GLY A 302 -20.08 4.46 16.57
C GLY A 302 -18.69 4.97 16.15
N LEU A 303 -17.64 4.16 16.30
CA LEU A 303 -16.28 4.51 15.83
C LEU A 303 -16.09 4.19 14.33
N ILE A 304 -16.90 3.29 13.80
CA ILE A 304 -17.00 2.97 12.38
C ILE A 304 -18.42 3.35 11.95
N ASP A 305 -18.54 4.23 10.96
CA ASP A 305 -19.81 4.81 10.49
C ASP A 305 -20.72 3.78 9.82
N SER A 306 -20.13 2.87 9.04
CA SER A 306 -20.88 1.88 8.27
C SER A 306 -19.99 0.72 7.83
N TRP A 307 -20.60 -0.32 7.25
CA TRP A 307 -19.90 -1.43 6.64
C TRP A 307 -20.58 -1.87 5.35
N TYR A 308 -19.83 -2.53 4.46
CA TYR A 308 -20.35 -3.01 3.18
C TYR A 308 -19.66 -4.30 2.73
N LYS A 309 -20.37 -5.12 1.92
CA LYS A 309 -19.85 -6.36 1.35
C LYS A 309 -19.17 -6.08 0.02
N VAL A 310 -17.91 -6.47 -0.15
CA VAL A 310 -17.13 -6.20 -1.38
C VAL A 310 -17.84 -6.73 -2.62
N GLU A 311 -18.42 -7.92 -2.51
CA GLU A 311 -19.01 -8.70 -3.60
C GLU A 311 -20.35 -8.14 -4.09
N GLU A 312 -21.02 -7.33 -3.27
CA GLU A 312 -22.35 -6.78 -3.55
C GLU A 312 -22.34 -5.26 -3.75
N THR A 313 -21.23 -4.60 -3.43
CA THR A 313 -21.15 -3.14 -3.36
C THR A 313 -20.41 -2.58 -4.57
N SER A 314 -21.02 -1.59 -5.24
CA SER A 314 -20.40 -0.86 -6.33
C SER A 314 -19.49 0.26 -5.83
N VAL A 315 -18.61 0.75 -6.71
CA VAL A 315 -17.70 1.85 -6.38
C VAL A 315 -18.47 3.12 -5.98
N CYS A 316 -19.60 3.38 -6.61
CA CYS A 316 -20.47 4.52 -6.29
C CYS A 316 -21.19 4.38 -4.96
N GLU A 317 -21.57 3.15 -4.59
CA GLU A 317 -22.15 2.90 -3.28
C GLU A 317 -21.14 3.14 -2.16
N VAL A 318 -19.88 2.68 -2.34
CA VAL A 318 -18.78 3.02 -1.41
C VAL A 318 -18.57 4.53 -1.33
N ALA A 319 -18.58 5.23 -2.47
CA ALA A 319 -18.40 6.68 -2.50
C ALA A 319 -19.51 7.44 -1.75
N ARG A 320 -20.75 6.94 -1.85
CA ARG A 320 -21.89 7.47 -1.09
C ARG A 320 -21.73 7.23 0.41
N LEU A 321 -21.36 6.03 0.84
CA LEU A 321 -21.09 5.72 2.25
C LEU A 321 -19.92 6.55 2.82
N ALA A 322 -18.93 6.85 1.98
CA ALA A 322 -17.77 7.66 2.33
C ALA A 322 -18.04 9.17 2.37
N GLY A 323 -19.25 9.62 2.02
CA GLY A 323 -19.59 11.05 1.96
C GLY A 323 -18.84 11.82 0.88
N PHE A 324 -18.40 11.14 -0.19
CA PHE A 324 -17.75 11.79 -1.34
C PHE A 324 -18.72 12.58 -2.21
N MET A 325 -20.01 12.34 -2.03
CA MET A 325 -21.11 12.99 -2.73
C MET A 325 -21.85 14.02 -1.86
N ASP A 326 -21.41 14.19 -0.61
CA ASP A 326 -22.04 15.09 0.35
C ASP A 326 -21.60 16.53 0.13
N ILE A 327 -22.45 17.48 0.56
CA ILE A 327 -22.13 18.91 0.51
C ILE A 327 -21.02 19.24 1.51
N GLU A 328 -21.05 18.60 2.68
CA GLU A 328 -20.05 18.74 3.73
C GLU A 328 -19.01 17.62 3.57
N THR A 329 -17.98 17.87 2.77
CA THR A 329 -16.89 16.92 2.50
C THR A 329 -15.53 17.62 2.51
N THR A 330 -14.49 16.88 2.89
CA THR A 330 -13.10 17.35 2.82
C THR A 330 -12.51 17.21 1.42
N ILE A 331 -13.24 16.58 0.50
CA ILE A 331 -12.85 16.46 -0.91
C ILE A 331 -12.89 17.81 -1.61
N TYR A 332 -11.94 18.01 -2.53
CA TYR A 332 -11.94 19.16 -3.43
C TYR A 332 -13.24 19.24 -4.25
N GLU A 333 -14.02 20.30 -4.04
CA GLU A 333 -15.40 20.51 -4.52
C GLU A 333 -15.63 20.11 -5.99
N PRO A 334 -14.77 20.46 -6.98
CA PRO A 334 -14.94 20.00 -8.36
C PRO A 334 -15.01 18.48 -8.55
N ASN A 335 -14.40 17.70 -7.65
CA ASN A 335 -14.49 16.24 -7.70
C ASN A 335 -15.85 15.74 -7.24
N VAL A 336 -16.51 16.42 -6.29
CA VAL A 336 -17.82 16.01 -5.77
C VAL A 336 -18.81 15.96 -6.92
N HIS A 337 -18.88 17.03 -7.72
CA HIS A 337 -19.73 17.08 -8.91
C HIS A 337 -19.35 16.04 -9.97
N LYS A 338 -18.04 15.79 -10.15
CA LYS A 338 -17.56 14.77 -11.09
C LYS A 338 -18.01 13.37 -10.65
N ILE A 339 -17.86 13.04 -9.37
CA ILE A 339 -18.26 11.75 -8.80
C ILE A 339 -19.76 11.58 -8.90
N GLN A 340 -20.54 12.58 -8.51
CA GLN A 340 -22.00 12.58 -8.66
C GLN A 340 -22.40 12.31 -10.12
N THR A 341 -21.80 13.02 -11.07
CA THR A 341 -22.09 12.83 -12.50
C THR A 341 -21.75 11.41 -12.99
N ILE A 342 -20.63 10.84 -12.54
CA ILE A 342 -20.21 9.47 -12.91
C ILE A 342 -21.23 8.45 -12.35
N CYS A 343 -21.62 8.60 -11.09
CA CYS A 343 -22.53 7.69 -10.42
C CYS A 343 -23.98 7.78 -10.93
N GLU A 344 -24.45 8.99 -11.29
CA GLU A 344 -25.77 9.20 -11.86
C GLU A 344 -25.92 8.61 -13.27
N LYS A 345 -24.84 8.57 -14.06
CA LYS A 345 -24.85 7.95 -15.39
C LYS A 345 -24.92 6.42 -15.36
N GLY A 346 -24.63 5.81 -14.22
CA GLY A 346 -24.70 4.37 -14.02
C GLY A 346 -23.61 3.53 -14.68
N GLU A 347 -22.54 4.15 -15.19
CA GLU A 347 -21.42 3.46 -15.87
C GLU A 347 -20.59 2.57 -14.93
N VAL A 348 -20.72 2.74 -13.61
CA VAL A 348 -19.91 2.10 -12.56
C VAL A 348 -20.75 1.62 -11.37
N ASN A 349 -22.02 1.30 -11.62
CA ASN A 349 -22.96 0.81 -10.60
C ASN A 349 -22.92 -0.70 -10.41
N ASP A 350 -22.18 -1.43 -11.25
CA ASP A 350 -21.95 -2.85 -11.04
C ASP A 350 -21.09 -3.09 -9.79
N PRO A 351 -21.29 -4.22 -9.07
CA PRO A 351 -20.41 -4.61 -7.98
C PRO A 351 -18.94 -4.65 -8.41
N MET A 352 -18.04 -4.29 -7.50
CA MET A 352 -16.61 -4.27 -7.77
C MET A 352 -16.11 -5.65 -8.23
N SER A 353 -15.51 -5.72 -9.43
CA SER A 353 -15.17 -6.99 -10.07
C SER A 353 -13.93 -7.65 -9.45
N ASN A 354 -14.06 -8.91 -9.03
CA ASN A 354 -12.99 -9.71 -8.41
C ASN A 354 -11.82 -10.11 -9.35
N GLU A 355 -11.58 -9.43 -10.47
CA GLU A 355 -10.60 -9.87 -11.48
C GLU A 355 -9.16 -10.00 -10.93
N GLU A 356 -8.77 -9.18 -9.95
CA GLU A 356 -7.46 -9.31 -9.28
C GLU A 356 -7.41 -10.46 -8.25
N HIS A 357 -8.57 -10.95 -7.78
CA HIS A 357 -8.68 -12.00 -6.75
C HIS A 357 -8.64 -13.43 -7.28
N ARG A 358 -8.67 -13.61 -8.60
CA ARG A 358 -8.67 -14.94 -9.25
C ARG A 358 -7.40 -15.77 -9.02
N ILE A 359 -6.35 -15.17 -8.46
CA ILE A 359 -5.09 -15.86 -8.16
C ILE A 359 -5.30 -17.03 -7.18
N ASN A 360 -6.35 -16.98 -6.35
CA ASN A 360 -6.62 -17.99 -5.34
C ASN A 360 -7.86 -18.87 -5.60
N GLU A 361 -8.68 -18.57 -6.62
CA GLU A 361 -9.98 -19.24 -6.86
C GLU A 361 -9.87 -20.77 -7.00
N ASP A 362 -8.69 -21.29 -7.34
CA ASP A 362 -8.45 -22.73 -7.54
C ASP A 362 -7.45 -23.35 -6.56
N LEU A 363 -6.97 -22.60 -5.54
CA LEU A 363 -5.93 -23.09 -4.63
C LEU A 363 -6.49 -23.71 -3.35
N VAL A 364 -7.58 -23.16 -2.82
CA VAL A 364 -8.18 -23.58 -1.55
C VAL A 364 -9.69 -23.34 -1.64
N ALA A 365 -10.48 -24.37 -1.35
CA ALA A 365 -11.93 -24.25 -1.18
C ALA A 365 -12.32 -24.93 0.13
N LEU A 366 -12.95 -24.19 1.04
CA LEU A 366 -13.35 -24.65 2.36
C LEU A 366 -14.84 -24.99 2.39
N LYS A 367 -15.15 -26.13 2.99
CA LYS A 367 -16.49 -26.54 3.40
C LYS A 367 -16.67 -26.28 4.88
N TRP A 368 -17.92 -26.24 5.33
CA TRP A 368 -18.22 -26.11 6.76
C TRP A 368 -17.57 -27.19 7.62
N ASP A 369 -17.49 -28.42 7.11
CA ASP A 369 -16.88 -29.53 7.86
C ASP A 369 -15.35 -29.39 8.02
N ASP A 370 -14.69 -28.58 7.18
CA ASP A 370 -13.25 -28.31 7.30
C ASP A 370 -12.91 -27.41 8.49
N LEU A 371 -13.92 -26.70 9.03
CA LEU A 371 -13.78 -25.87 10.24
C LEU A 371 -13.96 -26.66 11.55
N LYS A 372 -14.30 -27.95 11.48
CA LYS A 372 -14.43 -28.80 12.66
C LYS A 372 -13.06 -29.22 13.19
N GLY A 373 -12.96 -29.39 14.50
CA GLY A 373 -11.75 -29.89 15.14
C GLY A 373 -11.36 -31.28 14.61
N GLY A 374 -10.08 -31.63 14.75
CA GLY A 374 -9.53 -32.92 14.30
C GLY A 374 -9.47 -33.12 12.78
N VAL A 375 -9.80 -32.10 11.98
CA VAL A 375 -9.64 -32.06 10.52
C VAL A 375 -8.41 -31.22 10.15
N HIS A 376 -7.77 -31.51 9.00
CA HIS A 376 -6.68 -30.71 8.43
C HIS A 376 -5.52 -30.39 9.40
N GLY A 377 -5.09 -31.38 10.18
CA GLY A 377 -4.00 -31.23 11.15
C GLY A 377 -4.37 -30.49 12.44
N SER A 378 -5.66 -30.18 12.64
CA SER A 378 -6.19 -29.69 13.93
C SER A 378 -5.87 -30.68 15.06
N LYS A 379 -5.34 -30.15 16.17
CA LYS A 379 -5.11 -30.92 17.41
C LYS A 379 -6.34 -30.96 18.32
N ARG A 380 -7.42 -30.26 17.96
CA ARG A 380 -8.69 -30.23 18.70
C ARG A 380 -9.42 -31.57 18.56
N ALA A 381 -10.41 -31.78 19.43
CA ALA A 381 -11.26 -32.96 19.35
C ALA A 381 -12.07 -32.96 18.05
N LYS A 382 -12.33 -34.14 17.46
CA LYS A 382 -13.07 -34.29 16.19
C LYS A 382 -14.48 -33.67 16.17
N THR A 383 -15.04 -33.42 17.35
CA THR A 383 -16.38 -32.88 17.56
C THR A 383 -16.37 -31.42 18.05
N ASP A 384 -15.20 -30.78 18.08
CA ASP A 384 -15.11 -29.36 18.41
C ASP A 384 -15.66 -28.54 17.23
N GLU A 385 -16.67 -27.71 17.51
CA GLU A 385 -17.35 -26.85 16.54
C GLU A 385 -17.18 -25.36 16.82
N GLU A 386 -16.31 -24.97 17.76
CA GLU A 386 -16.16 -23.58 18.21
C GLU A 386 -15.87 -22.61 17.04
N ILE A 387 -14.92 -22.99 16.17
CA ILE A 387 -14.52 -22.18 15.01
C ILE A 387 -15.64 -22.12 13.99
N LEU A 388 -16.26 -23.27 13.67
CA LEU A 388 -17.40 -23.36 12.77
C LEU A 388 -18.52 -22.42 13.21
N LEU A 389 -18.90 -22.47 14.50
CA LEU A 389 -19.95 -21.64 15.06
C LEU A 389 -19.57 -20.15 15.02
N SER A 390 -18.31 -19.82 15.30
CA SER A 390 -17.81 -18.45 15.25
C SER A 390 -17.82 -17.87 13.83
N VAL A 391 -17.41 -18.64 12.83
CA VAL A 391 -17.46 -18.22 11.42
C VAL A 391 -18.91 -18.08 10.94
N ARG A 392 -19.82 -18.99 11.34
CA ARG A 392 -21.26 -18.82 11.06
C ARG A 392 -21.86 -17.59 11.74
N GLY A 393 -21.34 -17.22 12.92
CA GLY A 393 -21.67 -15.97 13.59
C GLY A 393 -21.36 -14.77 12.70
N LEU A 394 -20.18 -14.74 12.06
CA LEU A 394 -19.84 -13.69 11.10
C LEU A 394 -20.75 -13.68 9.86
N PHE A 395 -21.09 -14.85 9.31
CA PHE A 395 -22.05 -14.93 8.20
C PHE A 395 -23.38 -14.28 8.56
N THR A 396 -23.90 -14.60 9.74
CA THR A 396 -25.14 -14.00 10.27
C THR A 396 -24.98 -12.50 10.46
N ALA A 397 -23.88 -12.05 11.08
CA ALA A 397 -23.63 -10.63 11.35
C ALA A 397 -23.52 -9.79 10.06
N PHE A 398 -22.92 -10.37 9.01
CA PHE A 398 -22.73 -9.70 7.72
C PHE A 398 -23.83 -10.03 6.70
N GLY A 399 -24.87 -10.79 7.08
CA GLY A 399 -25.98 -11.15 6.19
C GLY A 399 -25.57 -11.99 4.97
N TYR A 400 -24.57 -12.86 5.09
CA TYR A 400 -24.28 -13.90 4.09
C TYR A 400 -25.17 -15.12 4.34
N ASP A 401 -25.62 -15.78 3.26
CA ASP A 401 -26.32 -17.06 3.38
C ASP A 401 -25.32 -18.19 3.70
N PRO A 402 -25.39 -18.85 4.87
CA PRO A 402 -24.50 -19.95 5.19
C PRO A 402 -24.74 -21.19 4.31
N ASN A 403 -25.88 -21.31 3.65
CA ASN A 403 -26.21 -22.48 2.83
C ASN A 403 -25.59 -22.44 1.42
N ALA A 404 -25.22 -21.25 0.94
CA ALA A 404 -24.64 -21.06 -0.39
C ALA A 404 -23.31 -21.81 -0.62
N HIS A 405 -22.64 -22.24 0.47
CA HIS A 405 -21.32 -22.89 0.44
C HIS A 405 -21.33 -24.43 0.56
N ASN A 406 -22.51 -25.06 0.55
CA ASN A 406 -22.60 -26.53 0.71
C ASN A 406 -22.34 -27.34 -0.58
N GLU A 407 -22.25 -26.70 -1.76
CA GLU A 407 -22.40 -27.41 -3.04
C GLU A 407 -21.12 -27.58 -3.89
N ALA A 408 -19.95 -27.10 -3.45
CA ALA A 408 -18.72 -27.23 -4.25
C ALA A 408 -18.01 -28.59 -3.98
N GLU A 409 -18.00 -29.49 -4.97
CA GLU A 409 -17.08 -30.63 -5.01
C GLU A 409 -15.77 -30.20 -5.68
N PHE A 410 -14.65 -30.19 -4.95
CA PHE A 410 -13.32 -29.93 -5.51
C PHE A 410 -12.25 -30.83 -4.89
N GLU A 411 -11.21 -31.13 -5.68
CA GLU A 411 -10.01 -31.89 -5.29
C GLU A 411 -8.88 -30.91 -4.94
N ASP A 412 -8.12 -31.17 -3.86
CA ASP A 412 -6.93 -30.41 -3.48
C ASP A 412 -5.86 -30.47 -4.60
N VAL A 413 -5.61 -29.37 -5.30
CA VAL A 413 -4.53 -29.25 -6.29
C VAL A 413 -3.46 -28.28 -5.79
N PHE A 414 -2.58 -28.74 -4.90
CA PHE A 414 -1.37 -27.99 -4.53
C PHE A 414 -0.18 -28.42 -5.39
N PRO A 415 0.53 -27.49 -6.06
CA PRO A 415 1.82 -27.80 -6.65
C PRO A 415 2.83 -28.13 -5.54
N GLU A 416 3.56 -29.25 -5.66
CA GLU A 416 4.74 -29.50 -4.84
C GLU A 416 5.79 -28.41 -5.12
N PHE A 417 6.08 -27.54 -4.13
CA PHE A 417 7.05 -26.45 -4.22
C PHE A 417 8.36 -26.76 -3.49
#